data_AF-A0A850GL64-F1
#
_entry.id   AF-A0A850GL64-F1
#
_cell.length_a   1.000
_cell.length_b   1.000
_cell.length_c   1.000
_cell.angle_alpha   90.00
_cell.angle_beta   90.00
_cell.angle_gamma   90.00
#
_symmetry.space_group_name_H-M   'P 1'
#
loop_
_entity.id
_entity.type
_entity.pdbx_description
1 polymer ?
#
loop_
_entity_poly.entity_id
_entity_poly.type
_entity_poly.pdbx_seq_one_letter_code
_entity_poly.pdbx_strand_id
1 'polypeptide(L)'
;MQATLVTNGQTPAALRPVLAVSSPRSTSLRDSLESLAGELESMVADDGVEQAVEIGRLIIDRLYDGDLSSWRRRGPKSVSLRELARQLDRPLSCSGLYRAIALYELSEGLGGIDRWVDAGMGSSHLRVVLGLPREEQRRLLDAAMERAWTVAELEREAQPIRERLPQRARRGGRPRLPRFVKSLNRLRKCVADRGEFFGDLDAVGEMSSEELAALREQLAEVRERCDELEQALATAS
;
A
#
# COMPACT_ATOMS: atom_id res chain seq x y z
N MET A 1 12.03 38.42 64.43
CA MET A 1 10.65 38.90 64.21
C MET A 1 10.43 38.92 62.71
N GLN A 2 9.55 38.19 62.04
CA GLN A 2 8.49 37.25 62.40
C GLN A 2 8.49 36.15 61.32
N ALA A 3 8.16 34.92 61.72
CA ALA A 3 7.90 33.79 60.84
C ALA A 3 6.40 33.75 60.52
N THR A 4 6.03 33.52 59.26
CA THR A 4 4.65 33.20 58.87
C THR A 4 4.66 31.93 58.03
N LEU A 5 4.17 30.86 58.64
CA LEU A 5 3.81 29.59 58.01
C LEU A 5 2.43 29.74 57.36
N VAL A 6 2.30 29.35 56.10
CA VAL A 6 1.00 29.04 55.48
C VAL A 6 1.11 27.68 54.81
N THR A 7 0.52 26.68 55.46
CA THR A 7 0.32 25.32 54.95
C THR A 7 -1.02 25.25 54.22
N ASN A 8 -1.00 25.07 52.90
CA ASN A 8 -2.20 24.68 52.14
C ASN A 8 -2.21 23.16 51.95
N GLY A 9 -3.11 22.49 52.68
CA GLY A 9 -3.43 21.09 52.49
C GLY A 9 -4.28 20.91 51.23
N GLN A 10 -3.77 20.14 50.27
CA GLN A 10 -4.47 19.78 49.04
C GLN A 10 -4.90 18.31 49.14
N THR A 11 -6.21 18.09 49.31
CA THR A 11 -6.85 16.77 49.26
C THR A 11 -7.04 16.36 47.79
N PRO A 12 -6.60 15.16 47.35
CA PRO A 12 -6.84 14.71 45.98
C PRO A 12 -8.28 14.20 45.83
N ALA A 13 -9.03 14.81 44.90
CA ALA A 13 -10.35 14.35 44.49
C ALA A 13 -10.24 12.99 43.79
N ALA A 14 -10.98 12.02 44.31
CA ALA A 14 -11.09 10.67 43.78
C ALA A 14 -11.62 10.69 42.33
N LEU A 15 -10.83 10.10 41.42
CA LEU A 15 -11.23 9.79 40.05
C LEU A 15 -12.31 8.70 40.08
N ARG A 16 -13.54 9.05 39.67
CA ARG A 16 -14.57 8.07 39.32
C ARG A 16 -14.22 7.42 37.97
N PRO A 17 -14.32 6.08 37.84
CA PRO A 17 -14.16 5.43 36.54
C PRO A 17 -15.39 5.74 35.67
N VAL A 18 -15.15 6.41 34.54
CA VAL A 18 -16.13 6.55 33.47
C VAL A 18 -16.28 5.17 32.83
N LEU A 19 -17.32 4.43 33.20
CA LEU A 19 -17.74 3.23 32.50
C LEU A 19 -18.14 3.62 31.07
N ALA A 20 -17.38 3.11 30.10
CA ALA A 20 -17.65 3.27 28.69
C ALA A 20 -18.97 2.57 28.35
N VAL A 21 -20.05 3.33 28.27
CA VAL A 21 -21.32 2.87 27.69
C VAL A 21 -21.11 2.85 26.17
N SER A 22 -20.89 1.64 25.62
CA SER A 22 -20.88 1.41 24.18
C SER A 22 -22.25 1.80 23.59
N SER A 23 -22.23 2.79 22.68
CA SER A 23 -23.43 3.38 22.09
C SER A 23 -24.10 2.41 21.08
N PRO A 24 -25.44 2.34 20.99
CA PRO A 24 -26.16 1.37 20.14
C PRO A 24 -25.84 1.44 18.63
N ARG A 25 -25.29 2.56 18.13
CA ARG A 25 -24.78 2.67 16.74
C ARG A 25 -23.54 1.82 16.47
N SER A 26 -22.77 1.49 17.51
CA SER A 26 -21.52 0.73 17.37
C SER A 26 -21.76 -0.77 17.21
N THR A 27 -22.89 -1.29 17.70
CA THR A 27 -23.29 -2.69 17.56
C THR A 27 -23.76 -2.98 16.13
N SER A 28 -24.67 -2.15 15.59
CA SER A 28 -25.20 -2.30 14.22
C SER A 28 -24.13 -2.28 13.12
N LEU A 29 -23.09 -1.44 13.27
CA LEU A 29 -21.97 -1.41 12.33
C LEU A 29 -21.10 -2.67 12.43
N ARG A 30 -20.85 -3.18 13.64
CA ARG A 30 -20.06 -4.40 13.85
C ARG A 30 -20.75 -5.61 13.23
N ASP A 31 -22.05 -5.75 13.48
CA ASP A 31 -22.87 -6.85 12.94
C ASP A 31 -22.88 -6.81 11.40
N SER A 32 -22.93 -5.60 10.82
CA SER A 32 -22.87 -5.39 9.37
C SER A 32 -21.49 -5.74 8.79
N LEU A 33 -20.41 -5.41 9.50
CA LEU A 33 -19.04 -5.76 9.09
C LEU A 33 -18.77 -7.27 9.20
N GLU A 34 -19.30 -7.92 10.24
CA GLU A 34 -19.17 -9.37 10.43
C GLU A 34 -19.93 -10.15 9.35
N SER A 35 -21.17 -9.73 9.04
CA SER A 35 -21.92 -10.27 7.91
C SER A 35 -21.19 -10.09 6.58
N LEU A 36 -20.60 -8.91 6.34
CA LEU A 36 -19.81 -8.66 5.13
C LEU A 36 -18.53 -9.51 5.12
N ALA A 37 -17.88 -9.72 6.26
CA ALA A 37 -16.69 -10.56 6.36
C ALA A 37 -17.00 -12.01 5.95
N GLY A 38 -18.10 -12.59 6.46
CA GLY A 38 -18.53 -13.94 6.09
C GLY A 38 -18.88 -14.07 4.60
N GLU A 39 -19.53 -13.07 4.02
CA GLU A 39 -19.79 -13.05 2.57
C GLU A 39 -18.48 -13.00 1.76
N LEU A 40 -17.54 -12.13 2.15
CA LEU A 40 -16.24 -12.02 1.49
C LEU A 40 -15.44 -13.32 1.58
N GLU A 41 -15.46 -14.03 2.71
CA GLU A 41 -14.77 -15.30 2.88
C GLU A 41 -15.36 -16.40 2.00
N SER A 42 -16.69 -16.43 1.85
CA SER A 42 -17.35 -17.39 0.95
C SER A 42 -17.01 -17.17 -0.53
N MET A 43 -16.56 -15.96 -0.89
CA MET A 43 -16.19 -15.61 -2.25
C MET A 43 -14.75 -15.97 -2.61
N VAL A 44 -13.84 -16.17 -1.63
CA VAL A 44 -12.42 -16.42 -1.93
C VAL A 44 -12.18 -17.89 -2.28
N ALA A 45 -12.46 -18.24 -3.53
CA ALA A 45 -12.13 -19.55 -4.10
C ALA A 45 -11.05 -19.47 -5.20
N ASP A 46 -10.71 -18.27 -5.68
CA ASP A 46 -9.84 -18.02 -6.85
C ASP A 46 -9.12 -16.66 -6.75
N ASP A 47 -7.95 -16.46 -7.37
CA ASP A 47 -7.19 -15.19 -7.36
C ASP A 47 -7.51 -14.30 -8.58
N GLY A 48 -8.67 -14.53 -9.21
CA GLY A 48 -9.10 -13.89 -10.45
C GLY A 48 -9.40 -12.38 -10.35
N VAL A 49 -9.21 -11.68 -11.47
CA VAL A 49 -9.53 -10.24 -11.59
C VAL A 49 -11.02 -9.98 -11.35
N GLU A 50 -11.88 -10.82 -11.90
CA GLU A 50 -13.34 -10.72 -11.76
C GLU A 50 -13.76 -10.81 -10.30
N GLN A 51 -13.21 -11.76 -9.54
CA GLN A 51 -13.47 -11.87 -8.11
C GLN A 51 -13.01 -10.62 -7.36
N ALA A 52 -11.84 -10.06 -7.71
CA ALA A 52 -11.39 -8.81 -7.10
C ALA A 52 -12.31 -7.62 -7.42
N VAL A 53 -12.90 -7.56 -8.62
CA VAL A 53 -13.93 -6.58 -8.98
C VAL A 53 -15.19 -6.80 -8.15
N GLU A 54 -15.64 -8.04 -8.01
CA GLU A 54 -16.85 -8.37 -7.27
C GLU A 54 -16.72 -8.10 -5.78
N ILE A 55 -15.57 -8.42 -5.17
CA ILE A 55 -15.22 -8.00 -3.81
C ILE A 55 -15.30 -6.48 -3.67
N GLY A 56 -14.73 -5.75 -4.64
CA GLY A 56 -14.77 -4.29 -4.66
C GLY A 56 -16.20 -3.74 -4.72
N ARG A 57 -17.05 -4.34 -5.57
CA ARG A 57 -18.47 -4.01 -5.70
C ARG A 57 -19.20 -4.23 -4.39
N LEU A 58 -19.09 -5.41 -3.79
CA LEU A 58 -19.78 -5.77 -2.55
C LEU A 58 -19.42 -4.81 -1.40
N ILE A 59 -18.14 -4.42 -1.31
CA ILE A 59 -17.70 -3.45 -0.30
C ILE A 59 -18.33 -2.07 -0.54
N ILE A 60 -18.38 -1.60 -1.78
CA ILE A 60 -19.01 -0.31 -2.12
C ILE A 60 -20.51 -0.34 -1.85
N ASP A 61 -21.18 -1.42 -2.23
CA ASP A 61 -22.62 -1.58 -2.01
C ASP A 61 -22.95 -1.61 -0.53
N ARG A 62 -22.20 -2.35 0.29
CA ARG A 62 -22.50 -2.54 1.72
C ARG A 62 -22.03 -1.41 2.63
N LEU A 63 -20.89 -0.78 2.32
CA LEU A 63 -20.31 0.25 3.20
C LEU A 63 -20.53 1.67 2.71
N TYR A 64 -20.94 1.84 1.45
CA TYR A 64 -21.08 3.15 0.81
C TYR A 64 -22.38 3.27 0.01
N ASP A 65 -23.35 2.37 0.23
CA ASP A 65 -24.67 2.37 -0.43
C ASP A 65 -24.59 2.41 -1.97
N GLY A 66 -23.56 1.79 -2.55
CA GLY A 66 -23.29 1.81 -3.99
C GLY A 66 -22.68 3.13 -4.50
N ASP A 67 -22.52 4.15 -3.66
CA ASP A 67 -21.99 5.45 -4.06
C ASP A 67 -20.46 5.49 -4.05
N LEU A 68 -19.87 5.22 -5.23
CA LEU A 68 -18.44 5.42 -5.47
C LEU A 68 -17.98 6.86 -5.16
N SER A 69 -18.84 7.87 -5.24
CA SER A 69 -18.48 9.24 -4.89
C SER A 69 -18.27 9.42 -3.38
N SER A 70 -19.01 8.68 -2.55
CA SER A 70 -18.83 8.66 -1.10
C SER A 70 -17.53 7.97 -0.71
N TRP A 71 -17.20 6.85 -1.37
CA TRP A 71 -15.87 6.23 -1.29
C TRP A 71 -14.76 7.23 -1.63
N ARG A 72 -14.93 7.97 -2.73
CA ARG A 72 -14.01 8.97 -3.25
C ARG A 72 -13.77 10.15 -2.30
N ARG A 73 -14.83 10.64 -1.65
CA ARG A 73 -14.76 11.79 -0.73
C ARG A 73 -14.25 11.43 0.67
N ARG A 74 -14.07 10.14 0.98
CA ARG A 74 -13.66 9.70 2.31
C ARG A 74 -12.32 10.32 2.74
N GLY A 75 -12.24 10.69 4.01
CA GLY A 75 -10.98 11.13 4.60
C GLY A 75 -9.97 9.98 4.80
N PRO A 76 -8.71 10.27 5.18
CA PRO A 76 -7.62 9.30 5.35
C PRO A 76 -7.86 8.18 6.39
N LYS A 77 -9.00 8.20 7.09
CA LYS A 77 -9.32 7.39 8.27
C LYS A 77 -10.65 6.64 8.12
N SER A 78 -10.98 6.09 6.96
CA SER A 78 -12.11 5.15 6.87
C SER A 78 -11.78 3.91 7.73
N VAL A 79 -12.20 3.93 8.99
CA VAL A 79 -11.91 2.91 10.02
C VAL A 79 -12.50 1.55 9.59
N SER A 80 -13.59 1.59 8.82
CA SER A 80 -14.35 0.44 8.34
C SER A 80 -13.54 -0.61 7.58
N LEU A 81 -12.61 -0.24 6.68
CA LEU A 81 -11.81 -1.24 5.95
C LEU A 81 -10.71 -1.90 6.78
N ARG A 82 -10.18 -1.16 7.77
CA ARG A 82 -9.22 -1.73 8.72
C ARG A 82 -9.92 -2.61 9.74
N GLU A 83 -11.14 -2.26 10.13
CA GLU A 83 -11.99 -3.09 10.99
C GLU A 83 -12.44 -4.35 10.26
N LEU A 84 -12.94 -4.23 9.02
CA LEU A 84 -13.30 -5.36 8.17
C LEU A 84 -12.13 -6.33 8.00
N ALA A 85 -10.94 -5.82 7.66
CA ALA A 85 -9.75 -6.65 7.51
C ALA A 85 -9.26 -7.35 8.79
N ARG A 86 -9.72 -6.91 9.98
CA ARG A 86 -9.42 -7.61 11.25
C ARG A 86 -10.42 -8.71 11.57
N GLN A 87 -11.61 -8.66 10.96
CA GLN A 87 -12.67 -9.65 11.15
C GLN A 87 -12.55 -10.83 10.18
N LEU A 88 -11.75 -10.67 9.12
CA LEU A 88 -11.44 -11.74 8.19
C LEU A 88 -10.39 -12.67 8.81
N ASP A 89 -10.67 -13.97 8.85
CA ASP A 89 -9.74 -15.01 9.31
C ASP A 89 -8.59 -15.26 8.29
N ARG A 90 -8.72 -14.63 7.11
CA ARG A 90 -7.79 -14.41 5.96
C ARG A 90 -7.91 -15.40 4.81
N PRO A 91 -8.02 -14.85 3.58
CA PRO A 91 -6.82 -14.43 2.82
C PRO A 91 -6.72 -12.92 2.44
N LEU A 92 -7.75 -12.09 2.67
CA LEU A 92 -7.78 -10.71 2.18
C LEU A 92 -7.21 -9.69 3.17
N SER A 93 -6.03 -9.13 2.86
CA SER A 93 -5.47 -8.01 3.63
C SER A 93 -6.22 -6.69 3.41
N CYS A 94 -6.10 -5.73 4.33
CA CYS A 94 -6.62 -4.37 4.13
C CYS A 94 -6.14 -3.74 2.80
N SER A 95 -4.88 -3.98 2.41
CA SER A 95 -4.36 -3.56 1.11
C SER A 95 -5.02 -4.27 -0.07
N GLY A 96 -5.42 -5.54 0.11
CA GLY A 96 -6.23 -6.30 -0.85
C GLY A 96 -7.60 -5.68 -1.05
N LEU A 97 -8.31 -5.34 0.04
CA LEU A 97 -9.60 -4.65 -0.03
C LEU A 97 -9.52 -3.32 -0.79
N TYR A 98 -8.50 -2.50 -0.51
CA TYR A 98 -8.28 -1.26 -1.27
C TYR A 98 -8.03 -1.51 -2.76
N ARG A 99 -7.35 -2.59 -3.13
CA ARG A 99 -7.09 -2.95 -4.54
C ARG A 99 -8.34 -3.46 -5.24
N ALA A 100 -9.12 -4.29 -4.57
CA ALA A 100 -10.41 -4.78 -5.06
C ALA A 100 -11.35 -3.61 -5.41
N ILE A 101 -11.52 -2.66 -4.49
CA ILE A 101 -12.33 -1.46 -4.74
C ILE A 101 -11.78 -0.62 -5.90
N ALA A 102 -10.45 -0.51 -6.03
CA ALA A 102 -9.86 0.25 -7.14
C ALA A 102 -10.09 -0.43 -8.50
N LEU A 103 -10.09 -1.77 -8.55
CA LEU A 103 -10.44 -2.52 -9.76
C LEU A 103 -11.92 -2.41 -10.09
N TYR A 104 -12.80 -2.45 -9.08
CA TYR A 104 -14.22 -2.17 -9.28
C TYR A 104 -14.47 -0.76 -9.83
N GLU A 105 -13.83 0.26 -9.24
CA GLU A 105 -13.93 1.64 -9.73
C GLU A 105 -13.43 1.79 -11.18
N LEU A 106 -12.37 1.06 -11.55
CA LEU A 106 -11.87 1.01 -12.92
C LEU A 106 -12.88 0.34 -13.85
N SER A 107 -13.44 -0.80 -13.44
CA SER A 107 -14.46 -1.54 -14.20
C SER A 107 -15.69 -0.69 -14.46
N GLU A 108 -16.27 -0.08 -13.42
CA GLU A 108 -17.42 0.82 -13.54
C GLU A 108 -17.09 2.02 -14.44
N GLY A 109 -15.92 2.63 -14.25
CA GLY A 109 -15.50 3.79 -15.03
C GLY A 109 -15.25 3.53 -16.52
N LEU A 110 -15.02 2.27 -16.92
CA LEU A 110 -14.76 1.86 -18.29
C LEU A 110 -15.92 1.08 -18.93
N GLY A 111 -17.01 0.83 -18.18
CA GLY A 111 -18.16 0.05 -18.65
C GLY A 111 -17.86 -1.45 -18.74
N GLY A 112 -17.06 -1.97 -17.80
CA GLY A 112 -16.56 -3.35 -17.78
C GLY A 112 -15.08 -3.43 -18.15
N ILE A 113 -14.42 -4.52 -17.73
CA ILE A 113 -13.00 -4.79 -18.04
C ILE A 113 -12.77 -6.14 -18.73
N ASP A 114 -13.82 -6.91 -18.98
CA ASP A 114 -13.77 -8.30 -19.44
C ASP A 114 -12.91 -8.44 -20.69
N ARG A 115 -13.07 -7.53 -21.66
CA ARG A 115 -12.28 -7.52 -22.90
C ARG A 115 -10.76 -7.56 -22.71
N TRP A 116 -10.23 -6.94 -21.65
CA TRP A 116 -8.79 -6.94 -21.36
C TRP A 116 -8.39 -8.16 -20.54
N VAL A 117 -9.27 -8.62 -19.64
CA VAL A 117 -9.07 -9.85 -18.86
C VAL A 117 -9.05 -11.07 -19.78
N ASP A 118 -10.00 -11.17 -20.70
CA ASP A 118 -10.09 -12.21 -21.74
C ASP A 118 -8.84 -12.23 -22.64
N ALA A 119 -8.21 -11.06 -22.83
CA ALA A 119 -6.94 -10.92 -23.54
C ALA A 119 -5.69 -11.27 -22.69
N GLY A 120 -5.89 -11.77 -21.48
CA GLY A 120 -4.82 -12.23 -20.58
C GLY A 120 -4.26 -11.15 -19.64
N MET A 121 -4.90 -9.99 -19.50
CA MET A 121 -4.45 -8.97 -18.55
C MET A 121 -4.86 -9.30 -17.12
N GLY A 122 -3.85 -9.50 -16.27
CA GLY A 122 -4.05 -9.69 -14.84
C GLY A 122 -4.28 -8.36 -14.08
N SER A 123 -4.58 -8.50 -12.78
CA SER A 123 -4.78 -7.37 -11.87
C SER A 123 -3.59 -6.41 -11.81
N SER A 124 -2.38 -6.89 -12.10
CA SER A 124 -1.17 -6.06 -12.16
C SER A 124 -1.19 -5.09 -13.33
N HIS A 125 -1.60 -5.50 -14.53
CA HIS A 125 -1.76 -4.61 -15.69
C HIS A 125 -2.78 -3.52 -15.42
N LEU A 126 -3.98 -3.92 -14.98
CA LEU A 126 -5.08 -3.00 -14.71
C LEU A 126 -4.74 -1.96 -13.65
N ARG A 127 -3.94 -2.33 -12.64
CA ARG A 127 -3.50 -1.41 -11.60
C ARG A 127 -2.57 -0.31 -12.10
N VAL A 128 -1.85 -0.53 -13.21
CA VAL A 128 -0.92 0.47 -13.76
C VAL A 128 -1.65 1.72 -14.23
N VAL A 129 -2.88 1.58 -14.73
CA VAL A 129 -3.64 2.73 -15.25
C VAL A 129 -4.47 3.45 -14.18
N LEU A 130 -4.48 2.95 -12.94
CA LEU A 130 -5.20 3.60 -11.84
C LEU A 130 -4.67 5.02 -11.58
N GLY A 131 -5.61 5.96 -11.46
CA GLY A 131 -5.34 7.38 -11.23
C GLY A 131 -5.04 8.19 -12.49
N LEU A 132 -5.01 7.58 -13.68
CA LEU A 132 -4.95 8.28 -14.95
C LEU A 132 -6.35 8.79 -15.37
N PRO A 133 -6.44 9.81 -16.25
CA PRO A 133 -7.70 10.19 -16.89
C PRO A 133 -8.34 9.00 -17.62
N ARG A 134 -9.68 8.91 -17.62
CA ARG A 134 -10.41 7.75 -18.19
C ARG A 134 -10.04 7.45 -19.64
N GLU A 135 -9.85 8.49 -20.45
CA GLU A 135 -9.41 8.35 -21.84
C GLU A 135 -8.03 7.70 -21.95
N GLU A 136 -7.09 8.12 -21.10
CA GLU A 136 -5.75 7.54 -21.04
C GLU A 136 -5.74 6.11 -20.48
N GLN A 137 -6.63 5.81 -19.53
CA GLN A 137 -6.82 4.45 -19.03
C GLN A 137 -7.22 3.52 -20.18
N ARG A 138 -8.26 3.89 -20.92
CA ARG A 138 -8.74 3.10 -22.06
C ARG A 138 -7.67 2.97 -23.14
N ARG A 139 -7.08 4.10 -23.56
CA ARG A 139 -6.06 4.13 -24.61
C ARG A 139 -4.87 3.24 -24.29
N LEU A 140 -4.36 3.28 -23.05
CA LEU A 140 -3.22 2.47 -22.65
C LEU A 140 -3.55 0.98 -22.52
N LEU A 141 -4.73 0.63 -21.99
CA LEU A 141 -5.16 -0.76 -21.93
C LEU A 141 -5.40 -1.34 -23.33
N ASP A 142 -5.98 -0.57 -24.25
CA ASP A 142 -6.15 -1.00 -25.64
C ASP A 142 -4.80 -1.20 -26.34
N ALA A 143 -3.85 -0.26 -26.18
CA ALA A 143 -2.51 -0.40 -26.72
C ALA A 143 -1.74 -1.59 -26.10
N ALA A 144 -1.90 -1.83 -24.79
CA ALA A 144 -1.29 -2.96 -24.11
C ALA A 144 -1.83 -4.29 -24.62
N MET A 145 -3.12 -4.35 -24.96
CA MET A 145 -3.78 -5.52 -25.51
C MET A 145 -3.29 -5.80 -26.93
N GLU A 146 -3.32 -4.80 -27.80
CA GLU A 146 -2.90 -4.91 -29.20
C GLU A 146 -1.41 -5.29 -29.34
N ARG A 147 -0.57 -4.83 -28.42
CA ARG A 147 0.89 -5.02 -28.47
C ARG A 147 1.42 -6.06 -27.48
N ALA A 148 0.52 -6.74 -26.78
CA ALA A 148 0.86 -7.71 -25.72
C ALA A 148 1.88 -7.16 -24.71
N TRP A 149 1.69 -5.93 -24.23
CA TRP A 149 2.62 -5.31 -23.30
C TRP A 149 2.71 -6.06 -21.97
N THR A 150 3.94 -6.22 -21.50
CA THR A 150 4.22 -6.56 -20.11
C THR A 150 3.80 -5.42 -19.17
N VAL A 151 3.63 -5.72 -17.89
CA VAL A 151 3.36 -4.70 -16.85
C VAL A 151 4.43 -3.59 -16.87
N ALA A 152 5.70 -3.95 -17.09
CA ALA A 152 6.81 -3.00 -17.11
C ALA A 152 6.74 -2.03 -18.31
N GLU A 153 6.28 -2.49 -19.47
CA GLU A 153 6.07 -1.64 -20.65
C GLU A 153 4.88 -0.71 -20.45
N LEU A 154 3.76 -1.23 -19.95
CA LEU A 154 2.60 -0.41 -19.60
C LEU A 154 2.96 0.65 -18.55
N GLU A 155 3.78 0.32 -17.55
CA GLU A 155 4.28 1.29 -16.56
C GLU A 155 5.14 2.39 -17.21
N ARG A 156 5.97 2.02 -18.18
CA ARG A 156 6.84 2.96 -18.92
C ARG A 156 6.00 3.98 -19.69
N GLU A 157 4.93 3.53 -20.32
CA GLU A 157 4.01 4.39 -21.10
C GLU A 157 3.08 5.23 -20.21
N ALA A 158 2.69 4.71 -19.05
CA ALA A 158 1.89 5.43 -18.07
C ALA A 158 2.65 6.56 -17.36
N GLN A 159 3.97 6.42 -17.19
CA GLN A 159 4.78 7.34 -16.40
C GLN A 159 4.80 8.79 -16.92
N PRO A 160 5.02 9.06 -18.23
CA PRO A 160 4.97 10.43 -18.77
C PRO A 160 3.63 11.13 -18.55
N ILE A 161 2.52 10.38 -18.60
CA ILE A 161 1.17 10.93 -18.37
C ILE A 161 1.04 11.35 -16.90
N ARG A 162 1.47 10.50 -15.96
CA ARG A 162 1.47 10.81 -14.51
C ARG A 162 2.28 12.06 -14.19
N GLU A 163 3.40 12.27 -14.87
CA GLU A 163 4.27 13.43 -14.66
C GLU A 163 3.60 14.73 -15.09
N ARG A 164 2.83 14.71 -16.19
CA ARG A 164 2.08 15.85 -16.70
C ARG A 164 0.83 16.20 -15.88
N LEU A 165 0.30 15.25 -15.09
CA LEU A 165 -0.87 15.51 -14.26
C LEU A 165 -0.55 16.50 -13.13
N PRO A 166 -1.44 17.50 -12.88
CA PRO A 166 -1.27 18.43 -11.77
C PRO A 166 -1.26 17.68 -10.44
N GLN A 167 -0.47 18.15 -9.46
CA GLN A 167 -0.30 17.48 -8.17
C GLN A 167 -1.63 17.15 -7.47
N ARG A 168 -2.66 18.00 -7.63
CA ARG A 168 -4.02 17.76 -7.09
C ARG A 168 -4.79 16.64 -7.80
N ALA A 169 -4.51 16.38 -9.07
CA ALA A 169 -5.08 15.26 -9.83
C ALA A 169 -4.34 13.94 -9.58
N ARG A 170 -3.15 13.98 -8.95
CA ARG A 170 -2.41 12.79 -8.50
C ARG A 170 -3.09 12.22 -7.25
N ARG A 171 -4.26 11.61 -7.44
CA ARG A 171 -5.03 11.03 -6.36
C ARG A 171 -4.35 9.76 -5.84
N GLY A 172 -4.10 9.71 -4.53
CA GLY A 172 -3.78 8.48 -3.81
C GLY A 172 -2.32 8.05 -3.86
N GLY A 173 -1.68 8.07 -2.69
CA GLY A 173 -0.37 7.48 -2.46
C GLY A 173 0.65 8.47 -1.93
N ARG A 174 1.44 8.04 -0.93
CA ARG A 174 2.69 8.72 -0.57
C ARG A 174 3.50 8.92 -1.85
N PRO A 175 4.12 10.10 -2.08
CA PRO A 175 5.00 10.30 -3.23
C PRO A 175 5.91 9.09 -3.39
N ARG A 176 5.97 8.53 -4.61
CA ARG A 176 6.88 7.42 -4.88
C ARG A 176 8.27 7.92 -4.51
N LEU A 177 8.83 7.35 -3.44
CA LEU A 177 10.20 7.66 -3.05
C LEU A 177 11.09 7.45 -4.28
N PRO A 178 12.03 8.38 -4.56
CA PRO A 178 13.00 8.19 -5.62
C PRO A 178 13.63 6.80 -5.53
N ARG A 179 13.99 6.21 -6.67
CA ARG A 179 14.53 4.85 -6.72
C ARG A 179 15.73 4.68 -5.77
N PHE A 180 16.63 5.66 -5.73
CA PHE A 180 17.78 5.65 -4.82
C PHE A 180 17.37 5.60 -3.34
N VAL A 181 16.31 6.31 -2.94
CA VAL A 181 15.80 6.27 -1.55
C VAL A 181 15.24 4.89 -1.22
N LYS A 182 14.59 4.20 -2.16
CA LYS A 182 14.12 2.83 -1.95
C LYS A 182 15.29 1.86 -1.83
N SER A 183 16.30 1.98 -2.68
CA SER A 183 17.52 1.17 -2.62
C SER A 183 18.25 1.37 -1.29
N LEU A 184 18.41 2.61 -0.84
CA LEU A 184 19.04 2.93 0.45
C LEU A 184 18.26 2.33 1.64
N ASN A 185 16.93 2.37 1.61
CA ASN A 185 16.12 1.73 2.65
C ASN A 185 16.29 0.21 2.68
N ARG A 186 16.47 -0.44 1.52
CA ARG A 186 16.76 -1.88 1.44
C ARG A 186 18.15 -2.20 1.99
N LEU A 187 19.18 -1.47 1.55
CA LEU A 187 20.55 -1.60 2.06
C LEU A 187 20.60 -1.42 3.57
N ARG A 188 19.92 -0.39 4.10
CA ARG A 188 19.81 -0.17 5.55
C ARG A 188 19.19 -1.35 6.28
N LYS A 189 18.17 -2.00 5.70
CA LYS A 189 17.55 -3.19 6.29
C LYS A 189 18.54 -4.36 6.32
N CYS A 190 19.25 -4.60 5.22
CA CYS A 190 20.26 -5.66 5.13
C CYS A 190 21.40 -5.46 6.13
N VAL A 191 21.83 -4.22 6.37
CA VAL A 191 22.88 -3.91 7.36
C VAL A 191 22.37 -4.01 8.80
N ALA A 192 21.09 -3.70 9.04
CA ALA A 192 20.49 -3.76 10.38
C ALA A 192 20.25 -5.20 10.86
N ASP A 193 19.94 -6.14 9.95
CA ASP A 193 19.77 -7.55 10.25
C ASP A 193 21.06 -8.33 9.91
N ARG A 194 22.06 -8.20 10.79
CA ARG A 194 23.38 -8.84 10.58
C ARG A 194 23.31 -10.36 10.51
N GLY A 195 22.36 -10.98 11.20
CA GLY A 195 22.23 -12.44 11.26
C GLY A 195 21.67 -13.03 9.96
N GLU A 196 20.72 -12.34 9.33
CA GLU A 196 20.09 -12.82 8.08
C GLU A 196 21.02 -12.67 6.86
N PHE A 197 21.78 -11.58 6.77
CA PHE A 197 22.54 -11.25 5.56
C PHE A 197 24.06 -11.45 5.67
N PHE A 198 24.61 -11.50 6.88
CA PHE A 198 26.06 -11.60 7.12
C PHE A 198 26.37 -12.61 8.24
N GLY A 199 25.49 -13.59 8.46
CA GLY A 199 25.59 -14.55 9.56
C GLY A 199 26.70 -15.60 9.40
N ASP A 200 27.20 -15.78 8.18
CA ASP A 200 28.13 -16.82 7.75
C ASP A 200 29.49 -16.28 7.30
N LEU A 201 29.90 -15.10 7.82
CA LEU A 201 31.18 -14.49 7.47
C LEU A 201 32.41 -15.37 7.76
N ASP A 202 32.29 -16.36 8.65
CA ASP A 202 33.37 -17.32 8.91
C ASP A 202 33.67 -18.20 7.70
N ALA A 203 32.71 -18.40 6.79
CA ALA A 203 32.89 -19.15 5.55
C ALA A 203 33.93 -18.52 4.61
N VAL A 204 34.25 -17.23 4.79
CA VAL A 204 35.31 -16.51 4.06
C VAL A 204 36.67 -17.22 4.20
N GLY A 205 36.94 -17.88 5.33
CA GLY A 205 38.17 -18.63 5.55
C GLY A 205 38.32 -19.89 4.71
N GLU A 206 37.21 -20.41 4.17
CA GLU A 206 37.15 -21.62 3.37
C GLU A 206 37.15 -21.34 1.86
N MET A 207 36.99 -20.07 1.46
CA MET A 207 36.91 -19.64 0.06
C MET A 207 38.28 -19.62 -0.62
N SER A 208 38.29 -19.89 -1.92
CA SER A 208 39.49 -19.75 -2.75
C SER A 208 39.89 -18.28 -2.93
N SER A 209 41.15 -18.04 -3.28
CA SER A 209 41.64 -16.69 -3.57
C SER A 209 40.92 -16.00 -4.73
N GLU A 210 40.44 -16.76 -5.70
CA GLU A 210 39.71 -16.26 -6.87
C GLU A 210 38.31 -15.79 -6.48
N GLU A 211 37.58 -16.60 -5.70
CA GLU A 211 36.25 -16.22 -5.18
C GLU A 211 36.33 -15.00 -4.26
N LEU A 212 37.36 -14.93 -3.41
CA LEU A 212 37.60 -13.75 -2.56
C LEU A 212 37.92 -12.50 -3.38
N ALA A 213 38.63 -12.62 -4.49
CA ALA A 213 38.90 -11.49 -5.39
C ALA A 213 37.61 -10.99 -6.05
N ALA A 214 36.77 -11.89 -6.55
CA ALA A 214 35.49 -11.55 -7.16
C ALA A 214 34.53 -10.87 -6.16
N LEU A 215 34.44 -11.36 -4.93
CA LEU A 215 33.64 -10.73 -3.87
C LEU A 215 34.15 -9.33 -3.50
N ARG A 216 35.47 -9.13 -3.48
CA ARG A 216 36.08 -7.80 -3.24
C ARG A 216 35.75 -6.82 -4.36
N GLU A 217 35.76 -7.27 -5.60
CA GLU A 217 35.38 -6.46 -6.76
C GLU A 217 33.91 -6.03 -6.67
N GLN A 218 32.99 -6.97 -6.41
CA GLN A 218 31.57 -6.65 -6.20
C GLN A 218 31.36 -5.66 -5.04
N LEU A 219 32.09 -5.83 -3.94
CA LEU A 219 32.02 -4.89 -2.81
C LEU A 219 32.56 -3.51 -3.17
N ALA A 220 33.60 -3.43 -4.01
CA ALA A 220 34.15 -2.17 -4.49
C ALA A 220 33.14 -1.41 -5.37
N GLU A 221 32.45 -2.11 -6.29
CA GLU A 221 31.39 -1.51 -7.11
C GLU A 221 30.25 -0.96 -6.24
N VAL A 222 29.81 -1.70 -5.23
CA VAL A 222 28.77 -1.24 -4.30
C VAL A 222 29.21 0.01 -3.54
N ARG A 223 30.49 0.08 -3.11
CA ARG A 223 31.05 1.26 -2.42
C ARG A 223 31.08 2.46 -3.34
N GLU A 224 31.59 2.32 -4.57
CA GLU A 224 31.63 3.40 -5.56
C GLU A 224 30.23 4.00 -5.80
N ARG A 225 29.20 3.17 -5.93
CA ARG A 225 27.81 3.64 -6.07
C ARG A 225 27.28 4.35 -4.83
N CYS A 226 27.73 3.97 -3.63
CA CYS A 226 27.39 4.70 -2.41
C CYS A 226 28.08 6.06 -2.37
N ASP A 227 29.35 6.14 -2.77
CA ASP A 227 30.12 7.39 -2.80
C ASP A 227 29.55 8.38 -3.82
N GLU A 228 29.19 7.92 -5.02
CA GLU A 228 28.48 8.73 -6.02
C GLU A 228 27.17 9.32 -5.46
N LEU A 229 26.41 8.51 -4.72
CA LEU A 229 25.17 8.95 -4.09
C LEU A 229 25.42 9.98 -2.98
N GLU A 230 26.45 9.79 -2.16
CA GLU A 230 26.84 10.74 -1.11
C GLU A 230 27.24 12.09 -1.71
N GLN A 231 28.06 12.09 -2.77
CA GLN A 231 28.44 13.31 -3.50
C GLN A 231 27.21 14.04 -4.07
N ALA A 232 26.28 13.29 -4.67
CA ALA A 232 25.05 13.86 -5.21
C ALA A 232 24.18 14.50 -4.10
N LEU A 233 24.11 13.88 -2.91
CA LEU A 233 23.38 14.42 -1.77
C LEU A 233 24.06 15.66 -1.18
N ALA A 234 25.39 15.67 -1.08
CA ALA A 234 26.17 16.81 -0.60
C ALA A 234 26.02 18.04 -1.53
N THR A 235 25.95 17.81 -2.84
CA THR A 235 25.77 18.88 -3.83
C THR A 235 24.34 19.47 -3.81
N ALA A 236 23.36 18.71 -3.31
CA ALA A 236 21.96 19.12 -3.23
C ALA A 236 21.57 19.77 -1.88
N SER A 237 22.50 19.82 -0.92
CA SER A 237 22.31 20.37 0.43
C SER A 237 22.82 21.81 0.52
#